data_AF-A0A9Q0S3U5-F1
#
_entry.id   AF-A0A9Q0S3U5-F1
#
_cell.length_a   1.000
_cell.length_b   1.000
_cell.length_c   1.000
_cell.angle_alpha   90.00
_cell.angle_beta   90.00
_cell.angle_gamma   90.00
#
_symmetry.space_group_name_H-M   'P 1'
#
loop_
_entity.id
_entity.type
_entity.pdbx_description
1 polymer ?
#
loop_
_entity_poly.entity_id
_entity_poly.type
_entity_poly.pdbx_seq_one_letter_code
_entity_poly.pdbx_strand_id
1 'polypeptide(L)'
;MLKTVFVGSLGDKSIYDQPSEDCERPFVVVPIPGSNLILVVFDALECPVDRSPSVSKRIYTSKYEDNNSLACERQRNPLPRIRPLSCINHHVNESLIDQCGQGYCVLMSSTLIAFVVILQTLL
;
A
#
# COMPACT_ATOMS: atom_id res chain seq x y z
N MET A 1 0.13 6.60 15.78
CA MET A 1 0.18 7.51 16.94
C MET A 1 -0.27 8.89 16.47
N LEU A 2 -1.42 9.37 16.95
CA LEU A 2 -1.89 10.73 16.65
C LEU A 2 -1.01 11.73 17.40
N LYS A 3 -0.45 12.73 16.70
CA LYS A 3 0.20 13.89 17.32
C LYS A 3 -0.88 14.94 17.57
N THR A 4 -1.33 15.06 18.80
CA THR A 4 -2.16 16.17 19.27
C THR A 4 -1.26 17.38 19.52
N VAL A 5 -1.51 18.46 18.79
CA VAL A 5 -0.86 19.77 19.00
C VAL A 5 -1.77 20.56 19.94
N PHE A 6 -1.25 20.97 21.10
CA PHE A 6 -1.96 21.84 22.02
C PHE A 6 -1.67 23.31 21.64
N VAL A 7 -2.72 24.08 21.39
CA VAL A 7 -2.65 25.51 21.05
C VAL A 7 -3.18 26.30 22.24
N GLY A 8 -2.35 27.18 22.81
CA GLY A 8 -2.73 28.11 23.88
C GLY A 8 -2.61 29.55 23.38
N SER A 9 -3.60 30.39 23.69
CA SER A 9 -3.63 31.82 23.35
C SER A 9 -3.24 32.64 24.59
N LEU A 10 -2.29 33.56 24.46
CA LEU A 10 -1.92 34.53 25.50
C LEU A 10 -2.43 35.90 25.05
N GLY A 11 -3.40 36.46 25.77
CA GLY A 11 -3.81 37.84 25.58
C GLY A 11 -3.14 38.73 26.63
N ASP A 12 -2.43 39.77 26.19
CA ASP A 12 -2.53 41.12 26.78
C ASP A 12 -1.84 42.16 25.87
N LYS A 13 -2.51 43.30 25.69
CA LYS A 13 -2.27 44.34 24.68
C LYS A 13 -1.53 45.53 25.30
N SER A 14 -0.51 46.08 24.64
CA SER A 14 -0.02 47.44 24.94
C SER A 14 0.50 48.18 23.69
N ILE A 15 -0.27 49.20 23.30
CA ILE A 15 0.11 50.54 22.82
C ILE A 15 1.48 50.61 22.13
N TYR A 16 1.53 50.48 20.80
CA TYR A 16 2.34 51.26 19.84
C TYR A 16 1.97 50.77 18.42
N ASP A 17 0.97 51.38 17.79
CA ASP A 17 0.60 51.11 16.39
C ASP A 17 1.65 51.72 15.45
N GLN A 18 2.41 50.88 14.76
CA GLN A 18 3.04 51.20 13.48
C GLN A 18 2.52 50.22 12.44
N PRO A 19 2.10 50.67 11.24
CA PRO A 19 1.71 49.77 10.17
C PRO A 19 2.99 49.23 9.52
N SER A 20 3.43 48.04 9.93
CA SER A 20 4.42 47.28 9.18
C SER A 20 3.73 46.60 8.01
N GLU A 21 4.17 46.88 6.78
CA GLU A 21 3.65 46.29 5.53
C GLU A 21 3.89 44.78 5.38
N ASP A 22 4.49 44.09 6.35
CA ASP A 22 4.59 42.64 6.35
C ASP A 22 4.09 42.11 7.70
N CYS A 23 2.98 41.37 7.66
CA CYS A 23 2.42 40.72 8.84
C CYS A 23 3.25 39.48 9.19
N GLU A 24 4.44 39.68 9.73
CA GLU A 24 5.28 38.61 10.26
C GLU A 24 4.65 38.07 11.55
N ARG A 25 4.26 36.78 11.55
CA ARG A 25 3.72 36.12 12.75
C ARG A 25 4.88 35.45 13.52
N PRO A 26 5.36 36.05 14.63
CA PRO A 26 6.39 35.41 15.43
C PRO A 26 5.83 34.11 16.04
N PHE A 27 6.61 33.03 15.93
CA PHE A 27 6.27 31.75 16.53
C PHE A 27 7.49 31.20 17.28
N VAL A 28 7.22 30.50 18.37
CA VAL A 28 8.23 29.84 19.20
C VAL A 28 7.98 28.35 19.17
N VAL A 29 9.02 27.56 18.87
CA VAL A 29 8.98 26.09 18.86
C VAL A 29 9.90 25.57 19.95
N VAL A 30 9.35 24.80 20.89
CA VAL A 30 10.11 24.21 22.01
C VAL A 30 9.85 22.70 22.08
N PRO A 31 10.88 21.85 22.13
CA PRO A 31 10.71 20.41 22.34
C PRO A 31 10.27 20.13 23.79
N ILE A 32 9.37 19.17 23.99
CA ILE A 32 8.98 18.74 25.35
C ILE A 32 9.96 17.65 25.82
N PRO A 33 10.76 17.89 26.88
CA PRO A 33 11.78 16.94 27.32
C PRO A 33 11.16 15.60 27.71
N GLY A 34 11.85 14.51 27.36
CA GLY A 34 11.38 13.15 27.64
C GLY A 34 10.27 12.64 26.72
N SER A 35 9.97 13.35 25.61
CA SER A 35 8.94 12.92 24.65
C SER A 35 9.31 13.26 23.20
N ASN A 36 8.53 12.75 22.25
CA ASN A 36 8.60 13.09 20.82
C ASN A 36 7.63 14.22 20.43
N LEU A 37 7.25 15.06 21.41
CA LEU A 37 6.31 16.16 21.25
C LEU A 37 7.04 17.50 21.10
N ILE A 38 6.42 18.42 20.36
CA ILE A 38 6.84 19.81 20.21
C ILE A 38 5.71 20.72 20.63
N LEU A 39 6.04 21.79 21.35
CA LEU A 39 5.14 22.90 21.68
C LEU A 39 5.38 24.02 20.67
N VAL A 40 4.31 24.49 20.04
CA VAL A 40 4.34 25.63 19.11
C VAL A 40 3.42 26.71 19.68
N VAL A 41 3.98 27.87 19.96
CA VAL A 41 3.24 29.05 20.45
C VAL A 41 3.33 30.14 19.39
N PHE A 42 2.20 30.73 19.03
CA PHE A 42 2.10 31.83 18.08
C PHE A 42 1.02 32.80 18.53
N ASP A 43 1.17 34.09 18.22
CA ASP A 43 0.12 35.07 18.48
C ASP A 43 -1.05 34.85 17.52
N ALA A 44 -2.27 34.71 18.05
CA ALA A 44 -3.47 34.48 17.25
C ALA A 44 -4.05 35.78 16.69
N LEU A 45 -3.74 36.91 17.32
CA LEU A 45 -4.34 38.22 17.04
C LEU A 45 -3.50 38.97 15.99
N GLU A 46 -4.18 39.84 15.23
CA GLU A 46 -3.63 40.69 14.17
C GLU A 46 -2.85 39.97 13.04
N CYS A 47 -3.52 39.09 12.28
CA CYS A 47 -3.14 38.81 10.89
C CYS A 47 -4.29 38.14 10.12
N PRO A 48 -4.99 38.81 9.18
CA PRO A 48 -6.02 38.16 8.37
C PRO A 48 -5.36 37.13 7.45
N VAL A 49 -5.59 35.84 7.76
CA VAL A 49 -5.14 34.72 6.93
C VAL A 49 -6.04 34.62 5.70
N ASP A 50 -5.84 35.54 4.75
CA ASP A 50 -6.32 35.32 3.40
C ASP A 50 -5.46 34.21 2.80
N ARG A 51 -6.10 33.05 2.60
CA ARG A 51 -5.57 31.81 2.04
C ARG A 51 -5.05 30.85 3.10
N SER A 52 -5.93 29.91 3.42
CA SER A 52 -5.50 28.55 3.71
C SER A 52 -4.43 28.12 2.69
N PRO A 53 -3.36 27.48 3.20
CA PRO A 53 -3.23 26.11 2.81
C PRO A 53 -3.43 25.34 4.10
N SER A 54 -4.59 24.71 4.21
CA SER A 54 -4.73 23.55 5.07
C SER A 54 -3.80 22.47 4.52
N VAL A 55 -2.49 22.61 4.77
CA VAL A 55 -1.55 21.49 4.71
C VAL A 55 -1.80 20.65 5.95
N SER A 56 -3.06 20.20 6.11
CA SER A 56 -3.31 18.91 6.71
C SER A 56 -2.70 17.94 5.72
N LYS A 57 -1.39 17.70 5.86
CA LYS A 57 -0.71 16.58 5.22
C LYS A 57 -1.31 15.35 5.88
N ARG A 58 -2.55 15.01 5.51
CA ARG A 58 -3.15 13.73 5.80
C ARG A 58 -2.10 12.75 5.32
N ILE A 59 -1.51 12.04 6.26
CA ILE A 59 -0.66 10.90 5.97
C ILE A 59 -1.65 9.87 5.45
N TYR A 60 -1.99 10.00 4.18
CA TYR A 60 -2.62 8.93 3.45
C TYR A 60 -1.56 7.85 3.43
N THR A 61 -1.80 6.76 4.16
CA THR A 61 -1.27 5.49 3.71
C THR A 61 -1.86 5.36 2.32
N SER A 62 -1.08 5.65 1.27
CA SER A 62 -1.50 5.33 -0.08
C SER A 62 -1.76 3.84 -0.04
N LYS A 63 -3.03 3.44 0.00
CA LYS A 63 -3.40 2.07 -0.35
C LYS A 63 -2.83 1.94 -1.74
N TYR A 64 -1.78 1.15 -1.84
CA TYR A 64 -1.16 0.84 -3.10
C TYR A 64 -2.26 0.17 -3.91
N GLU A 65 -2.86 0.93 -4.84
CA GLU A 65 -3.72 0.33 -5.85
C GLU A 65 -2.80 -0.62 -6.62
N ASP A 66 -3.17 -1.90 -6.65
CA ASP A 66 -2.50 -2.97 -7.38
C ASP A 66 -2.57 -2.69 -8.89
N ASN A 67 -1.90 -1.63 -9.30
CA ASN A 67 -1.66 -1.31 -10.68
C ASN A 67 -0.59 -2.29 -11.14
N ASN A 68 -0.99 -3.27 -11.94
CA ASN A 68 -0.09 -4.24 -12.59
C ASN A 68 1.11 -3.58 -13.32
N SER A 69 1.09 -2.26 -13.51
CA SER A 69 2.22 -1.43 -13.94
C SER A 69 3.51 -1.70 -13.14
N LEU A 70 3.42 -1.95 -11.83
CA LEU A 70 4.61 -2.26 -11.03
C LEU A 70 5.19 -3.65 -11.28
N ALA A 71 4.41 -4.60 -11.79
CA ALA A 71 4.96 -5.88 -12.24
C ALA A 71 5.82 -5.68 -13.51
N CYS A 72 5.34 -4.88 -14.46
CA CYS A 72 6.09 -4.51 -15.66
C CYS A 72 7.36 -3.70 -15.33
N GLU A 73 7.27 -2.78 -14.36
CA GLU A 73 8.40 -1.97 -13.93
C GLU A 73 9.46 -2.81 -13.19
N ARG A 74 9.05 -3.74 -12.33
CA ARG A 74 9.95 -4.73 -11.71
C ARG A 74 10.64 -5.63 -12.72
N GLN A 75 10.00 -5.91 -13.85
CA GLN A 75 10.62 -6.70 -14.93
C GLN A 75 11.58 -5.86 -15.77
N ARG A 76 11.30 -4.57 -15.98
CA ARG A 76 12.24 -3.63 -16.63
C ARG A 76 13.47 -3.35 -15.77
N ASN A 77 13.29 -3.30 -14.45
CA ASN A 77 14.33 -3.05 -13.45
C ASN A 77 14.50 -4.26 -12.52
N PRO A 78 15.13 -5.36 -12.98
CA PRO A 78 15.27 -6.56 -12.18
C PRO A 78 16.21 -6.32 -10.99
N LEU A 79 15.81 -6.81 -9.82
CA LEU A 79 16.66 -6.79 -8.63
C LEU A 79 17.82 -7.79 -8.78
N PRO A 80 18.99 -7.51 -8.20
CA PRO A 80 20.10 -8.44 -8.20
C PRO A 80 19.68 -9.76 -7.51
N ARG A 81 19.84 -10.88 -8.23
CA ARG A 81 19.62 -12.23 -7.72
C ARG A 81 20.82 -13.08 -8.06
N ILE A 82 21.24 -13.94 -7.13
CA ILE A 82 22.31 -14.91 -7.34
C ILE A 82 21.68 -16.21 -7.84
N ARG A 83 22.16 -16.72 -8.98
CA ARG A 83 21.74 -18.04 -9.47
C ARG A 83 22.48 -19.14 -8.69
N PRO A 84 21.83 -20.30 -8.47
CA PRO A 84 22.52 -21.44 -7.88
C PRO A 84 23.72 -21.85 -8.74
N LEU A 85 24.76 -22.39 -8.10
CA LEU A 85 26.01 -22.77 -8.75
C LEU A 85 25.82 -23.94 -9.74
N SER A 86 24.88 -24.84 -9.44
CA SER A 86 24.57 -26.01 -10.26
C SER A 86 23.07 -26.22 -10.38
N CYS A 87 22.66 -26.78 -11.52
CA CYS A 87 21.27 -27.12 -11.82
C CYS A 87 21.22 -28.62 -12.18
N ILE A 88 20.71 -29.45 -11.26
CA ILE A 88 20.57 -30.90 -11.47
C ILE A 88 19.14 -31.14 -11.92
N ASN A 89 18.94 -31.18 -13.24
CA ASN A 89 17.60 -31.32 -13.85
C ASN A 89 17.24 -32.74 -14.23
N HIS A 90 18.21 -33.67 -14.20
CA HIS A 90 18.00 -35.05 -14.58
C HIS A 90 18.95 -35.96 -13.81
N HIS A 91 18.47 -37.14 -13.41
CA HIS A 91 19.29 -38.16 -12.77
C HIS A 91 19.67 -39.26 -13.78
N VAL A 92 20.89 -39.81 -13.71
CA VAL A 92 21.36 -40.84 -14.68
C VAL A 92 20.45 -42.08 -14.76
N ASN A 93 19.79 -42.42 -13.66
CA ASN A 93 18.86 -43.56 -13.58
C ASN A 93 17.39 -43.17 -13.78
N GLU A 94 17.09 -41.91 -14.10
CA GLU A 94 15.71 -41.45 -14.29
C GLU A 94 15.04 -42.15 -15.48
N SER A 95 15.80 -42.42 -16.55
CA SER A 95 15.34 -43.18 -17.71
C SER A 95 15.14 -44.68 -17.45
N LEU A 96 15.58 -45.19 -16.30
CA LEU A 96 15.36 -46.58 -15.89
C LEU A 96 14.04 -46.79 -15.15
N ILE A 97 13.34 -45.69 -14.84
CA ILE A 97 12.06 -45.72 -14.13
C ILE A 97 10.95 -45.89 -15.18
N ASP A 98 10.45 -47.11 -15.35
CA ASP A 98 9.34 -47.43 -16.27
C ASP A 98 7.95 -47.00 -15.74
N GLN A 99 7.91 -46.33 -14.58
CA GLN A 99 6.68 -45.86 -13.96
C GLN A 99 6.23 -44.56 -14.61
N CYS A 100 5.51 -44.66 -15.73
CA CYS A 100 4.70 -43.56 -16.22
C CYS A 100 3.33 -43.55 -15.51
N GLY A 101 2.86 -42.38 -15.09
CA GLY A 101 1.50 -42.25 -14.56
C GLY A 101 0.49 -42.52 -15.68
N GLN A 102 -0.22 -43.65 -15.61
CA GLN A 102 -1.35 -43.91 -16.51
C GLN A 102 -2.57 -43.16 -16.00
N GLY A 103 -3.00 -42.14 -16.76
CA GLY A 103 -4.32 -41.55 -16.59
C GLY A 103 -5.41 -42.48 -17.15
N TYR A 104 -6.60 -42.46 -16.57
CA TYR A 104 -7.75 -43.14 -17.17
C TYR A 104 -8.51 -42.16 -18.09
N CYS A 105 -8.88 -42.63 -19.28
CA CYS A 105 -9.84 -41.94 -20.12
C CYS A 105 -11.20 -42.60 -19.93
N VAL A 106 -12.22 -41.84 -19.51
CA VAL A 106 -13.59 -42.34 -19.49
C VAL A 106 -14.11 -42.29 -20.93
N LEU A 107 -14.08 -43.43 -21.63
CA LEU A 107 -14.76 -43.55 -22.92
C LEU A 107 -16.23 -43.87 -22.66
N MET A 108 -17.11 -43.05 -23.20
CA MET A 108 -18.55 -43.28 -23.14
C MET A 108 -18.90 -44.47 -24.03
N SER A 109 -19.45 -45.53 -23.44
CA SER A 109 -19.91 -46.69 -24.21
C SER A 109 -21.22 -46.37 -24.93
N SER A 110 -21.20 -46.36 -26.26
CA SER A 110 -22.39 -46.12 -27.09
C SER A 110 -23.49 -47.15 -26.85
N THR A 111 -23.15 -48.37 -26.41
CA THR A 111 -24.13 -49.42 -26.13
C THR A 111 -24.90 -49.15 -24.85
N LEU A 112 -24.22 -48.62 -23.81
CA LEU A 112 -24.86 -48.24 -22.55
C LEU A 112 -25.78 -47.03 -22.74
N ILE A 113 -25.36 -46.05 -23.54
CA ILE A 113 -26.19 -44.88 -23.87
C ILE A 113 -27.46 -45.33 -24.61
N ALA A 114 -27.31 -46.18 -25.64
CA ALA A 114 -28.46 -46.67 -26.40
C ALA A 114 -29.44 -47.47 -25.52
N PHE A 115 -28.93 -48.31 -24.62
CA PHE A 115 -29.76 -49.09 -23.71
C PHE A 115 -30.56 -48.21 -22.74
N VAL A 116 -29.95 -47.16 -22.19
CA VAL A 116 -30.63 -46.19 -21.31
C VAL A 116 -31.73 -45.44 -22.08
N VAL A 117 -31.46 -45.02 -23.32
CA VAL A 117 -32.46 -44.34 -24.15
C VAL A 117 -33.65 -45.25 -24.46
N ILE A 118 -33.39 -46.51 -24.83
CA ILE A 118 -34.45 -47.48 -25.12
C ILE A 118 -35.32 -47.74 -23.89
N LEU A 119 -34.70 -47.94 -22.71
CA LEU A 119 -35.41 -48.11 -21.45
C LEU A 119 -36.29 -46.90 -21.09
N GLN A 120 -35.81 -45.68 -21.31
CA GLN A 120 -36.58 -44.46 -21.06
C GLN A 120 -37.78 -44.29 -21.99
N THR A 121 -37.73 -44.87 -23.20
CA THR A 121 -38.85 -44.84 -24.15
C THR A 121 -39.88 -45.96 -23.94
N LEU A 122 -39.51 -47.01 -23.22
CA LEU A 122 -40.35 -48.18 -22.94
C LEU A 122 -41.06 -48.11 -21.58
N LEU A 123 -40.66 -47.17 -20.71
CA LEU A 123 -41.18 -46.93 -19.38
C LEU A 123 -42.04 -45.65 -19.38
#